data_AF-A0A1X7TAM7-F1
#
_entry.id   AF-A0A1X7TAM7-F1
#
_cell.length_a   1.000
_cell.length_b   1.000
_cell.length_c   1.000
_cell.angle_alpha   90.00
_cell.angle_beta   90.00
_cell.angle_gamma   90.00
#
_symmetry.space_group_name_H-M   'P 1'
#
loop_
_entity.id
_entity.type
_entity.pdbx_description
1 polymer ?
#
loop_
_entity_poly.entity_id
_entity_poly.type
_entity_poly.pdbx_seq_one_letter_code
_entity_poly.pdbx_strand_id
1 'polypeptide(L)'
;MAAALQLPWRQLHSCWLCDSFVSSSFSDVVRHIGSIHSHYPNFRVSCGICGCVAQFHNFVTYKSHLYKNHFAVLKGQSEPHLSFFNSLPSQVNE
;
A
#
# COMPACT_ATOMS: atom_id res chain seq x y z
N MET A 1 38.88 2.63 7.62
CA MET A 1 37.94 2.94 6.52
C MET A 1 36.76 2.00 6.66
N ALA A 2 35.66 2.43 7.28
CA ALA A 2 34.46 1.63 7.40
C ALA A 2 33.60 1.88 6.15
N ALA A 3 33.56 0.90 5.24
CA ALA A 3 32.61 0.90 4.16
C ALA A 3 31.22 0.67 4.77
N ALA A 4 30.43 1.74 4.89
CA ALA A 4 29.00 1.61 5.13
C ALA A 4 28.42 0.85 3.94
N LEU A 5 28.07 -0.41 4.15
CA LEU A 5 27.27 -1.19 3.22
C LEU A 5 25.96 -0.42 3.02
N GLN A 6 25.90 0.35 1.94
CA GLN A 6 24.65 0.81 1.36
C GLN A 6 23.93 -0.43 0.87
N LEU A 7 23.24 -1.12 1.79
CA LEU A 7 22.22 -2.08 1.42
C LEU A 7 21.24 -1.26 0.56
N PRO A 8 21.05 -1.61 -0.73
CA PRO A 8 20.01 -0.95 -1.51
C PRO A 8 18.74 -1.18 -0.72
N TRP A 9 18.07 -0.11 -0.32
CA TRP A 9 16.78 -0.17 0.37
C TRP A 9 15.78 -0.83 -0.57
N ARG A 10 15.83 -2.16 -0.69
CA ARG A 10 14.74 -2.96 -1.22
C ARG A 10 13.59 -2.61 -0.31
N GLN A 11 12.64 -1.83 -0.82
CA GLN A 11 11.42 -1.48 -0.10
C GLN A 11 10.71 -2.79 0.19
N LEU A 12 10.86 -3.24 1.43
CA LEU A 12 10.13 -4.36 1.97
C LEU A 12 8.79 -3.83 2.45
N HIS A 13 7.72 -4.44 1.97
CA HIS A 13 6.36 -4.17 2.38
C HIS A 13 5.99 -5.16 3.48
N SER A 14 5.60 -4.65 4.65
CA SER A 14 5.07 -5.45 5.76
C SER A 14 3.54 -5.51 5.72
N CYS A 15 2.99 -6.59 6.28
CA CYS A 15 1.56 -6.65 6.57
C CYS A 15 1.22 -5.67 7.70
N TRP A 16 0.10 -4.95 7.57
CA TRP A 16 -0.35 -3.97 8.57
C TRP A 16 -1.20 -4.61 9.67
N LEU A 17 -1.57 -5.88 9.49
CA LEU A 17 -2.44 -6.63 10.40
C LEU A 17 -1.66 -7.70 11.19
N CYS A 18 -0.42 -7.99 10.80
CA CYS A 18 0.48 -8.85 11.57
C CYS A 18 1.95 -8.52 11.29
N ASP A 19 2.80 -8.71 12.29
CA ASP A 19 4.26 -8.52 12.18
C ASP A 19 4.98 -9.73 11.56
N SER A 20 4.26 -10.81 11.28
CA SER A 20 4.83 -12.10 10.87
C SER A 20 5.14 -12.19 9.36
N PHE A 21 4.69 -11.23 8.56
CA PHE A 21 4.83 -11.29 7.10
C PHE A 21 5.42 -10.00 6.52
N VAL A 22 6.50 -10.18 5.76
CA VAL A 22 7.18 -9.14 5.00
C VAL A 22 7.53 -9.67 3.62
N SER A 23 7.37 -8.85 2.58
CA SER A 23 7.72 -9.22 1.20
C SER A 23 8.31 -8.03 0.45
N SER A 24 9.15 -8.30 -0.55
CA SER A 24 9.64 -7.28 -1.49
C SER A 24 8.56 -6.79 -2.46
N SER A 25 7.43 -7.48 -2.54
CA SER A 25 6.34 -7.17 -3.47
C SER A 25 5.08 -6.80 -2.69
N PHE A 26 4.54 -5.61 -2.94
CA PHE A 26 3.28 -5.19 -2.32
C PHE A 26 2.11 -6.14 -2.64
N SER A 27 2.10 -6.71 -3.85
CA SER A 27 1.10 -7.69 -4.29
C SER A 27 1.08 -8.95 -3.42
N ASP A 28 2.24 -9.41 -2.95
CA ASP A 28 2.34 -10.56 -2.04
C ASP A 28 1.77 -10.23 -0.67
N VAL A 29 2.01 -9.01 -0.17
CA VAL A 29 1.39 -8.54 1.08
C VAL A 29 -0.13 -8.51 0.95
N VAL A 30 -0.66 -7.99 -0.16
CA VAL A 30 -2.11 -7.96 -0.41
C VAL A 30 -2.69 -9.38 -0.49
N ARG A 31 -1.98 -10.31 -1.14
CA ARG A 31 -2.38 -11.73 -1.19
C ARG A 31 -2.36 -12.36 0.20
N HIS A 32 -1.33 -12.09 1.00
CA HIS A 32 -1.24 -12.54 2.38
C HIS A 32 -2.42 -12.03 3.22
N ILE A 33 -2.73 -10.72 3.13
CA ILE A 33 -3.89 -10.12 3.81
C ILE A 33 -5.19 -10.83 3.40
N GLY A 34 -5.38 -11.09 2.11
CA GLY A 34 -6.56 -11.81 1.62
C GLY A 34 -6.64 -13.26 2.09
N SER A 35 -5.51 -13.95 2.27
CA SER A 35 -5.48 -15.36 2.67
C SER A 35 -5.62 -15.54 4.18
N ILE A 36 -5.02 -14.66 4.97
CA ILE A 36 -4.90 -14.82 6.43
C ILE A 36 -5.90 -13.95 7.19
N HIS A 37 -6.13 -12.73 6.71
CA HIS A 37 -6.86 -11.70 7.44
C HIS A 37 -8.24 -11.38 6.87
N SER A 38 -8.63 -11.98 5.74
CA SER A 38 -9.91 -11.65 5.08
C SER A 38 -11.15 -11.89 5.94
N HIS A 39 -11.11 -12.88 6.83
CA HIS A 39 -12.21 -13.23 7.74
C HIS A 39 -12.07 -12.60 9.14
N TYR A 40 -11.17 -11.63 9.32
CA TYR A 40 -11.01 -10.99 10.62
C TYR A 40 -12.28 -10.20 10.99
N PRO A 41 -12.87 -10.42 12.18
CA PRO A 41 -14.15 -9.82 12.55
C PRO A 41 -14.10 -8.30 12.66
N ASN A 42 -12.90 -7.73 12.86
CA ASN A 42 -12.65 -6.28 12.90
C ASN A 42 -11.58 -5.88 11.89
N PHE A 43 -11.64 -6.42 10.67
CA PHE A 43 -10.70 -6.06 9.62
C PHE A 43 -10.70 -4.53 9.43
N ARG A 44 -9.54 -3.90 9.60
CA ARG A 44 -9.35 -2.48 9.32
C ARG A 44 -7.96 -2.26 8.76
N VAL A 45 -7.89 -1.78 7.53
CA VAL A 45 -6.62 -1.50 6.85
C VAL A 45 -6.65 -0.11 6.23
N SER A 46 -5.51 0.56 6.29
CA SER A 46 -5.29 1.83 5.59
C SER A 46 -4.47 1.56 4.33
N CYS A 47 -4.79 2.24 3.22
CA CYS A 47 -4.06 2.05 1.97
C CYS A 47 -2.60 2.49 2.10
N GLY A 48 -2.35 3.75 2.49
CA GLY A 48 -1.01 4.28 2.73
C GLY A 48 -0.15 4.43 1.46
N ILE A 49 -0.62 4.02 0.28
CA ILE A 49 0.10 4.10 -1.00
C ILE A 49 -0.04 5.50 -1.58
N CYS A 50 1.06 6.14 -1.95
CA CYS A 50 1.08 7.47 -2.57
C CYS A 50 0.29 8.54 -1.78
N GLY A 51 0.30 8.48 -0.45
CA GLY A 51 -0.47 9.39 0.40
C GLY A 51 -1.96 9.09 0.45
N CYS A 52 -2.41 7.95 -0.08
CA CYS A 52 -3.80 7.53 0.02
C CYS A 52 -4.18 7.21 1.47
N VAL A 53 -5.03 8.06 2.06
CA VAL A 53 -5.56 7.92 3.42
C VAL A 53 -6.86 7.09 3.49
N ALA A 54 -7.22 6.42 2.40
CA ALA A 54 -8.42 5.59 2.35
C ALA A 54 -8.32 4.42 3.34
N GLN A 55 -9.39 4.24 4.10
CA GLN A 55 -9.53 3.19 5.10
C GLN A 55 -10.63 2.23 4.69
N PHE A 56 -10.40 0.94 4.91
CA PHE A 56 -11.33 -0.11 4.51
C PHE A 56 -11.57 -1.05 5.68
N HIS A 57 -12.85 -1.40 5.86
CA HIS A 57 -13.30 -2.33 6.88
C HIS A 57 -13.54 -3.74 6.33
N ASN A 58 -13.30 -3.95 5.03
CA ASN A 58 -13.39 -5.26 4.41
C ASN A 58 -12.32 -5.42 3.32
N PHE A 59 -11.84 -6.65 3.11
CA PHE A 59 -10.77 -6.92 2.15
C PHE A 59 -11.22 -6.73 0.69
N VAL A 60 -12.49 -6.99 0.37
CA VAL A 60 -13.00 -6.93 -1.00
C VAL A 60 -12.96 -5.49 -1.54
N THR A 61 -13.43 -4.52 -0.76
CA THR A 61 -13.37 -3.09 -1.10
C THR A 61 -11.95 -2.58 -1.13
N TYR A 62 -11.11 -3.01 -0.18
CA TYR A 62 -9.68 -2.69 -0.18
C TYR A 62 -9.00 -3.16 -1.48
N LYS A 63 -9.16 -4.43 -1.84
CA LYS A 63 -8.59 -5.00 -3.06
C LYS A 63 -9.11 -4.26 -4.30
N SER A 64 -10.42 -4.03 -4.39
CA SER A 64 -11.03 -3.29 -5.51
C SER A 64 -10.44 -1.88 -5.65
N HIS A 65 -10.25 -1.17 -4.52
CA HIS A 65 -9.62 0.14 -4.51
C HIS A 65 -8.17 0.10 -5.04
N LEU A 66 -7.37 -0.87 -4.59
CA LEU A 66 -5.99 -1.04 -5.06
C LEU A 66 -5.93 -1.30 -6.56
N TYR A 67 -6.79 -2.17 -7.10
CA TYR A 67 -6.82 -2.47 -8.54
C TYR A 67 -7.24 -1.27 -9.38
N LYS A 68 -8.11 -0.39 -8.87
CA LYS A 68 -8.60 0.78 -9.61
C LYS A 68 -7.67 1.99 -9.52
N ASN A 69 -7.03 2.20 -8.38
CA ASN A 69 -6.28 3.44 -8.10
C ASN A 69 -4.76 3.22 -8.00
N HIS A 70 -4.32 2.00 -7.70
CA HIS A 70 -2.92 1.67 -7.44
C HIS A 70 -2.45 0.45 -8.25
N PHE A 71 -2.98 0.31 -9.47
CA PHE A 71 -2.70 -0.84 -10.34
C PHE A 71 -1.20 -0.96 -10.67
N ALA A 72 -0.52 0.16 -10.93
CA ALA A 72 0.92 0.19 -11.21
C ALA A 72 1.76 -0.36 -10.04
N VAL A 73 1.45 0.08 -8.83
CA VAL A 73 2.09 -0.39 -7.59
C VAL A 73 1.83 -1.87 -7.35
N LEU A 74 0.60 -2.34 -7.59
CA LEU A 74 0.25 -3.76 -7.52
C LEU A 74 0.99 -4.63 -8.56
N LYS A 75 1.44 -4.06 -9.68
CA LYS A 75 2.19 -4.77 -10.71
C LYS A 75 3.70 -4.75 -10.48
N GLY A 76 4.17 -4.14 -9.39
CA GLY A 76 5.60 -4.02 -9.11
C GLY A 76 6.32 -3.07 -10.07
N GLN A 77 5.58 -2.20 -10.75
CA GLN A 77 6.16 -1.10 -11.50
C GLN A 77 6.43 0.01 -10.49
N SER A 78 7.71 0.36 -10.29
CA SER A 78 8.08 1.54 -9.51
C SER A 78 7.43 2.76 -10.14
N GLU A 79 6.61 3.47 -9.37
CA GLU A 79 5.99 4.73 -9.80
C GLU A 79 7.05 5.67 -10.38
N PRO A 80 6.76 6.37 -11.49
CA PRO A 80 7.58 7.49 -11.91
C PRO A 80 7.55 8.55 -10.81
N HIS A 81 8.70 8.70 -10.15
CA HIS A 81 8.97 9.75 -9.19
C HIS A 81 8.51 11.11 -9.74
N LEU A 82 7.53 11.73 -9.07
CA LEU A 82 7.01 13.10 -9.27
C LEU A 82 6.17 13.35 -10.55
N SER A 83 4.84 13.25 -10.43
CA SER A 83 3.90 14.16 -11.12
C SER A 83 2.46 14.05 -10.58
N PHE A 84 2.26 14.32 -9.28
CA PHE A 84 0.89 14.43 -8.72
C PHE A 84 0.73 15.57 -7.71
N PHE A 85 1.39 16.72 -7.93
CA PHE A 85 1.10 17.95 -7.19
C PHE A 85 -0.02 18.80 -7.82
N ASN A 86 -0.72 18.31 -8.84
CA ASN A 86 -1.82 19.04 -9.46
C ASN A 86 -3.10 18.20 -9.45
N SER A 87 -3.84 18.29 -8.35
CA SER A 87 -5.30 18.47 -8.33
C SER A 87 -5.77 18.43 -6.89
N LEU A 88 -5.55 19.54 -6.19
CA LEU A 88 -6.31 19.89 -5.00
C LEU A 88 -7.67 20.42 -5.50
N PRO A 89 -8.82 19.75 -5.32
CA PRO A 89 -10.06 20.49 -5.26
C PRO A 89 -10.03 21.25 -3.94
N SER A 90 -9.73 22.55 -4.03
CA SER A 90 -9.95 23.52 -2.97
C SER A 90 -11.37 23.40 -2.42
N GLN A 91 -11.44 23.56 -1.12
CA GLN A 91 -12.63 23.55 -0.28
C GLN A 91 -13.73 24.51 -0.77
N VAL A 92 -14.98 24.05 -0.59
CA VAL A 92 -16.13 24.75 0.02
C VAL A 92 -16.15 26.28 -0.01
N ASN A 93 -17.14 26.85 -0.68
CA ASN A 93 -17.92 28.09 -0.41
C ASN A 93 -18.82 28.30 -1.67
N GLU A 94 -20.11 28.62 -1.67
CA GLU A 94 -21.09 29.21 -0.72
C GLU A 94 -22.49 28.68 -1.07
#